data_AF-A0A525C4K6-F1
#
_entry.id   AF-A0A525C4K6-F1
#
_cell.length_a   1.000
_cell.length_b   1.000
_cell.length_c   1.000
_cell.angle_alpha   90.00
_cell.angle_beta   90.00
_cell.angle_gamma   90.00
#
_symmetry.space_group_name_H-M   'P 1'
#
loop_
_entity.id
_entity.type
_entity.pdbx_description
1 polymer ?
#
loop_
_entity_poly.entity_id
_entity_poly.type
_entity_poly.pdbx_seq_one_letter_code
_entity_poly.pdbx_strand_id
1 'polypeptide(L)'
;MKICAVISLVLCIIFHPVYAESSITVKSLNETPVIGVLGVPLGTATVIDATIISGSNLRGKDSFGKYLLKVHSVNGKEIYNEPAVQFYVIKGLSVKLARNGFELYKLKHGKETSILSENDIADLEKGYVGKRVKLRVYEAGKFSGAPENIPIPWQDKGFHFQTYLFVFEKYE
;
A
#
# COMPACT_ATOMS: atom_id res chain seq x y z
N MET A 1 -3.66 49.19 52.36
CA MET A 1 -2.69 48.30 51.70
C MET A 1 -3.42 47.01 51.29
N LYS A 2 -3.19 46.53 50.06
CA LYS A 2 -3.65 45.25 49.44
C LYS A 2 -5.02 45.31 48.73
N ILE A 3 -5.04 45.76 47.46
CA ILE A 3 -4.87 45.02 46.18
C ILE A 3 -6.16 44.28 45.80
N CYS A 4 -7.00 44.95 45.00
CA CYS A 4 -8.12 44.37 44.26
C CYS A 4 -7.57 43.60 43.05
N ALA A 5 -7.71 42.28 43.06
CA ALA A 5 -7.46 41.45 41.88
C ALA A 5 -8.74 41.40 41.03
N VAL A 6 -8.76 42.15 39.94
CA VAL A 6 -9.81 42.05 38.91
C VAL A 6 -9.41 40.94 37.96
N ILE A 7 -9.99 39.76 38.14
CA ILE A 7 -9.83 38.59 37.27
C ILE A 7 -10.74 38.81 36.05
N SER A 8 -10.16 39.26 34.94
CA SER A 8 -10.84 39.36 33.65
C SER A 8 -10.83 37.98 32.98
N LEU A 9 -11.91 37.22 33.18
CA LEU A 9 -12.14 35.92 32.55
C LEU A 9 -12.54 36.14 31.08
N VAL A 10 -11.56 36.12 30.16
CA VAL A 10 -11.82 36.16 28.72
C VAL A 10 -12.29 34.78 28.27
N LEU A 11 -13.60 34.63 28.11
CA LEU A 11 -14.25 33.42 27.60
C LEU A 11 -14.05 33.35 26.07
N CYS A 12 -12.94 32.77 25.62
CA CYS A 12 -12.75 32.42 24.21
C CYS A 12 -13.71 31.29 23.84
N ILE A 13 -14.89 31.64 23.30
CA ILE A 13 -15.78 30.69 22.64
C ILE A 13 -15.09 30.26 21.35
N ILE A 14 -14.45 29.09 21.37
CA ILE A 14 -13.86 28.47 20.19
C ILE A 14 -15.01 27.96 19.33
N PHE A 15 -15.49 28.81 18.41
CA PHE A 15 -16.33 28.38 17.30
C PHE A 15 -15.52 27.40 16.46
N HIS A 16 -15.74 26.10 16.67
CA HIS A 16 -15.28 25.10 15.73
C HIS A 16 -16.22 25.18 14.52
N PRO A 17 -15.75 25.61 13.34
CA PRO A 17 -16.57 25.50 12.15
C PRO A 17 -16.92 24.02 11.97
N VAL A 18 -18.21 23.71 12.00
CA VAL A 18 -18.71 22.40 11.58
C VAL A 18 -18.46 22.33 10.08
N TYR A 19 -17.34 21.74 9.69
CA TYR A 19 -17.12 21.36 8.30
C TYR A 19 -18.15 20.30 7.95
N ALA A 20 -19.15 20.68 7.16
CA ALA A 20 -20.02 19.70 6.53
C ALA A 20 -19.13 18.85 5.61
N GLU A 21 -18.89 17.59 5.97
CA GLU A 21 -18.19 16.66 5.10
C GLU A 21 -19.01 16.47 3.83
N SER A 22 -18.60 17.13 2.75
CA SER A 22 -19.19 16.92 1.44
C SER A 22 -18.84 15.50 0.97
N SER A 23 -19.86 14.69 0.69
CA SER A 23 -19.65 13.38 0.07
C SER A 23 -18.88 13.54 -1.24
N ILE A 24 -17.83 12.73 -1.45
CA ILE A 24 -17.10 12.68 -2.71
C ILE A 24 -17.95 11.92 -3.74
N THR A 25 -18.14 12.50 -4.92
CA THR A 25 -18.86 11.84 -6.04
C THR A 25 -17.89 11.17 -7.00
N VAL A 26 -18.33 10.13 -7.70
CA VAL A 26 -17.55 9.48 -8.78
C VAL A 26 -17.18 10.49 -9.87
N LYS A 27 -18.09 11.41 -10.19
CA LYS A 27 -17.81 12.50 -11.14
C LYS A 27 -16.63 13.36 -10.67
N SER A 28 -16.63 13.78 -9.42
CA SER A 28 -15.53 14.57 -8.84
C SER A 28 -14.20 13.79 -8.85
N LEU A 29 -14.22 12.47 -8.63
CA LEU A 29 -13.03 11.62 -8.71
C LEU A 29 -12.48 11.51 -10.14
N ASN A 30 -13.33 11.63 -11.17
CA ASN A 30 -12.89 11.62 -12.57
C ASN A 30 -12.35 12.99 -13.02
N GLU A 31 -12.76 14.07 -12.36
CA GLU A 31 -12.34 15.44 -12.67
C GLU A 31 -11.10 15.87 -11.87
N THR A 32 -10.88 15.27 -10.70
CA THR A 32 -9.77 15.59 -9.80
C THR A 32 -8.81 14.40 -9.68
N PRO A 33 -7.51 14.58 -9.97
CA PRO A 33 -6.53 13.50 -9.82
C PRO A 33 -6.49 12.97 -8.38
N VAL A 34 -6.75 11.67 -8.22
CA VAL A 34 -6.60 10.98 -6.93
C VAL A 34 -5.12 10.72 -6.71
N ILE A 35 -4.56 11.26 -5.63
CA ILE A 35 -3.16 11.04 -5.26
C ILE A 35 -3.04 9.73 -4.49
N GLY A 36 -2.22 8.81 -5.01
CA GLY A 36 -1.95 7.52 -4.38
C GLY A 36 -0.93 7.60 -3.25
N VAL A 37 -0.61 6.45 -2.66
CA VAL A 37 0.36 6.34 -1.56
C VAL A 37 1.79 6.66 -2.01
N LEU A 38 2.08 6.60 -3.31
CA LEU A 38 3.35 7.05 -3.88
C LEU A 38 3.47 8.58 -3.96
N GLY A 39 2.42 9.34 -3.64
CA GLY A 39 2.43 10.80 -3.72
C GLY A 39 2.33 11.34 -5.16
N VAL A 40 1.94 10.49 -6.12
CA VAL A 40 1.65 10.85 -7.51
C VAL A 40 0.20 10.48 -7.86
N PRO A 41 -0.41 11.08 -8.90
CA PRO A 41 -1.74 10.68 -9.33
C PRO A 41 -1.80 9.19 -9.69
N LEU A 42 -2.89 8.51 -9.30
CA LEU A 42 -3.16 7.13 -9.72
C LEU A 42 -3.13 7.02 -11.26
N GLY A 43 -2.62 5.90 -11.76
CA GLY A 43 -2.40 5.66 -13.20
C GLY A 43 -1.14 6.31 -13.76
N THR A 44 -0.42 7.13 -13.00
CA THR A 44 0.84 7.75 -13.46
C THR A 44 1.96 6.72 -13.48
N ALA A 45 2.58 6.53 -14.65
CA ALA A 45 3.81 5.75 -14.76
C ALA A 45 4.97 6.46 -14.04
N THR A 46 5.61 5.77 -13.10
CA THR A 46 6.70 6.30 -12.29
C THR A 46 7.79 5.25 -12.07
N VAL A 47 9.00 5.70 -11.76
CA VAL A 47 10.12 4.82 -11.38
C VAL A 47 10.21 4.79 -9.86
N ILE A 48 10.27 3.59 -9.28
CA ILE A 48 10.47 3.40 -7.85
C ILE A 48 11.78 2.68 -7.56
N ASP A 49 12.41 3.03 -6.44
CA ASP A 49 13.36 2.16 -5.74
C ASP A 49 12.61 1.51 -4.58
N ALA A 50 12.65 0.19 -4.49
CA ALA A 50 11.95 -0.56 -3.46
C ALA A 50 12.72 -1.79 -3.00
N THR A 51 12.44 -2.23 -1.78
CA THR A 51 12.88 -3.53 -1.26
C THR A 51 11.71 -4.52 -1.26
N ILE A 52 11.96 -5.73 -1.73
CA ILE A 52 10.99 -6.83 -1.64
C ILE A 52 10.93 -7.30 -0.18
N ILE A 53 9.74 -7.30 0.42
CA ILE A 53 9.52 -7.75 1.81
C ILE A 53 8.49 -8.87 1.89
N SER A 54 8.63 -9.74 2.89
CA SER A 54 7.61 -10.76 3.22
C SER A 54 6.48 -10.13 4.02
N GLY A 55 5.25 -10.31 3.54
CA GLY A 55 4.04 -9.85 4.21
C GLY A 55 3.70 -10.65 5.47
N SER A 56 4.29 -11.83 5.64
CA SER A 56 4.18 -12.63 6.86
C SER A 56 4.76 -11.92 8.09
N ASN A 57 5.67 -10.95 7.89
CA ASN A 57 6.22 -10.12 8.95
C ASN A 57 5.35 -8.89 9.28
N LEU A 58 4.28 -8.65 8.52
CA LEU A 58 3.34 -7.55 8.75
C LEU A 58 2.19 -8.03 9.64
N ARG A 59 1.68 -7.15 10.50
CA ARG A 59 0.57 -7.46 11.44
C ARG A 59 -0.79 -7.69 10.75
N GLY A 60 -0.88 -7.63 9.42
CA GLY A 60 -2.12 -7.72 8.65
C GLY A 60 -2.34 -9.09 8.01
N LYS A 61 -3.48 -9.72 8.30
CA LYS A 61 -3.88 -11.02 7.71
C LYS A 61 -3.91 -11.00 6.18
N ASP A 62 -4.27 -9.87 5.58
CA ASP A 62 -4.37 -9.67 4.13
C ASP A 62 -3.02 -9.70 3.41
N SER A 63 -1.93 -9.56 4.15
CA SER A 63 -0.55 -9.60 3.66
C SER A 63 0.12 -10.96 3.87
N PHE A 64 -0.48 -11.85 4.66
CA PHE A 64 0.09 -13.15 4.97
C PHE A 64 0.29 -13.98 3.70
N GLY A 65 1.48 -14.58 3.54
CA GLY A 65 1.84 -15.37 2.37
C GLY A 65 2.07 -14.57 1.07
N LYS A 66 2.07 -13.23 1.14
CA LYS A 66 2.34 -12.35 -0.01
C LYS A 66 3.71 -11.68 0.12
N TYR A 67 4.28 -11.32 -1.02
CA TYR A 67 5.40 -10.38 -1.11
C TYR A 67 4.88 -8.98 -1.42
N LEU A 68 5.51 -7.97 -0.80
CA LEU A 68 5.19 -6.55 -1.01
C LEU A 68 6.45 -5.80 -1.44
N LEU A 69 6.25 -4.60 -1.99
CA LEU A 69 7.32 -3.65 -2.27
C LEU A 69 7.31 -2.57 -1.20
N LYS A 70 8.36 -2.50 -0.38
CA LYS A 70 8.63 -1.36 0.51
C LYS A 70 9.31 -0.27 -0.31
N VAL A 71 8.60 0.80 -0.63
CA VAL A 71 9.07 1.84 -1.55
C VAL A 71 9.92 2.87 -0.82
N HIS A 72 11.15 3.10 -1.28
CA HIS A 72 12.09 4.06 -0.70
C HIS A 72 12.07 5.40 -1.41
N SER A 73 11.94 5.38 -2.74
CA SER A 73 11.90 6.59 -3.55
C SER A 73 10.95 6.47 -4.73
N VAL A 74 10.46 7.62 -5.18
CA VAL A 74 9.60 7.79 -6.35
C VAL A 74 10.23 8.85 -7.25
N ASN A 75 10.52 8.49 -8.49
CA ASN A 75 11.27 9.29 -9.46
C ASN A 75 12.60 9.83 -8.89
N GLY A 76 13.31 9.02 -8.11
CA GLY A 76 14.58 9.39 -7.49
C GLY A 76 14.48 10.29 -6.26
N LYS A 77 13.26 10.66 -5.82
CA LYS A 77 13.02 11.41 -4.59
C LYS A 77 12.62 10.46 -3.47
N GLU A 78 13.35 10.49 -2.36
CA GLU A 78 13.03 9.72 -1.16
C GLU A 78 11.66 10.10 -0.59
N ILE A 79 10.95 9.12 -0.03
CA ILE A 79 9.65 9.30 0.62
C ILE A 79 9.72 8.90 2.09
N TYR A 80 9.17 9.74 2.96
CA TYR A 80 9.37 9.63 4.41
C TYR A 80 8.75 8.35 5.05
N ASN A 81 7.56 7.95 4.61
CA ASN A 81 6.80 6.86 5.25
C ASN A 81 7.05 5.46 4.66
N GLU A 82 7.92 5.35 3.65
CA GLU A 82 8.27 4.11 2.92
C GLU A 82 7.16 3.03 2.86
N PRO A 83 6.06 3.26 2.13
CA PRO A 83 4.89 2.39 2.16
C PRO A 83 5.24 0.98 1.65
N ALA A 84 4.66 -0.03 2.30
CA ALA A 84 4.65 -1.40 1.84
C ALA A 84 3.39 -1.66 0.99
N VAL A 85 3.57 -1.84 -0.31
CA VAL A 85 2.45 -1.90 -1.26
C VAL A 85 2.40 -3.26 -1.95
N GLN A 86 1.20 -3.83 -2.06
CA GLN A 86 0.98 -5.04 -2.86
C GLN A 86 1.22 -4.73 -4.33
N PHE A 87 1.68 -5.71 -5.10
CA PHE A 87 1.98 -5.49 -6.52
C PHE A 87 1.50 -6.64 -7.41
N TYR A 88 1.34 -6.31 -8.68
CA TYR A 88 0.95 -7.20 -9.76
C TYR A 88 1.93 -7.04 -10.91
N VAL A 89 2.41 -8.15 -11.46
CA VAL A 89 3.23 -8.13 -12.68
C VAL A 89 2.30 -8.27 -13.88
N ILE A 90 2.37 -7.34 -14.84
CA ILE A 90 1.56 -7.42 -16.05
C ILE A 90 2.01 -8.63 -16.89
N LYS A 91 1.06 -9.46 -17.30
CA LYS A 91 1.33 -10.67 -18.10
C LYS A 91 1.99 -10.30 -19.43
N GLY A 92 2.96 -11.12 -19.86
CA GLY A 92 3.69 -10.93 -21.12
C GLY A 92 4.94 -10.05 -20.99
N LEU A 93 5.19 -9.46 -19.82
CA LEU A 93 6.39 -8.65 -19.57
C LEU A 93 7.45 -9.47 -18.84
N SER A 94 8.72 -9.19 -19.14
CA SER A 94 9.88 -9.97 -18.70
C SER A 94 10.36 -9.60 -17.28
N VAL A 95 9.46 -9.18 -16.40
CA VAL A 95 9.80 -8.81 -15.02
C VAL A 95 9.81 -10.05 -14.12
N LYS A 96 10.99 -10.40 -13.60
CA LYS A 96 11.20 -11.54 -12.70
C LYS A 96 10.88 -11.17 -11.24
N LEU A 97 9.59 -11.03 -10.93
CA LEU A 97 9.09 -10.85 -9.57
C LEU A 97 7.97 -11.87 -9.28
N ALA A 98 7.97 -12.38 -8.06
CA ALA A 98 6.96 -13.28 -7.53
C ALA A 98 6.13 -12.57 -6.46
N ARG A 99 4.82 -12.80 -6.44
CA ARG A 99 3.90 -12.17 -5.47
C ARG A 99 3.67 -13.01 -4.22
N ASN A 100 4.08 -14.28 -4.23
CA ASN A 100 3.94 -15.23 -3.14
C ASN A 100 4.95 -16.38 -3.31
N GLY A 101 5.04 -17.28 -2.32
CA GLY A 101 5.97 -18.40 -2.31
C GLY A 101 5.82 -19.36 -3.52
N PHE A 102 4.59 -19.60 -3.99
CA PHE A 102 4.34 -20.47 -5.15
C PHE A 102 4.87 -19.87 -6.46
N GLU A 103 4.65 -18.56 -6.67
CA GLU A 103 5.22 -17.85 -7.81
C GLU A 103 6.75 -17.80 -7.74
N LEU A 104 7.31 -17.68 -6.53
CA LEU A 104 8.76 -17.67 -6.34
C LEU A 104 9.37 -19.05 -6.63
N TYR A 105 8.69 -20.12 -6.21
CA TYR A 105 9.05 -21.48 -6.56
C TYR A 105 9.05 -21.66 -8.09
N LYS A 106 7.98 -21.25 -8.78
CA LYS A 106 7.89 -21.30 -10.24
C LYS A 106 9.00 -20.50 -10.90
N LEU A 107 9.32 -19.31 -10.39
CA LEU A 107 10.39 -18.47 -10.89
C LEU A 107 11.77 -19.14 -10.76
N LYS A 108 12.05 -19.80 -9.63
CA LYS A 108 13.35 -20.45 -9.36
C LYS A 108 13.52 -21.80 -10.05
N HIS A 109 12.45 -22.59 -10.16
CA HIS A 109 12.51 -23.98 -10.63
C HIS A 109 11.88 -24.21 -12.02
N GLY A 110 11.20 -23.22 -12.59
CA GLY A 110 10.55 -23.32 -13.89
C GLY A 110 9.29 -24.20 -13.92
N LYS A 111 8.79 -24.65 -12.76
CA LYS A 111 7.60 -25.52 -12.64
C LYS A 111 6.72 -25.10 -11.47
N GLU A 112 5.43 -25.43 -11.55
CA GLU A 112 4.47 -25.17 -10.48
C GLU A 112 4.51 -26.25 -9.40
N THR A 113 4.09 -25.89 -8.19
CA THR A 113 3.85 -26.81 -7.07
C THR A 113 2.56 -26.40 -6.37
N SER A 114 1.83 -27.36 -5.80
CA SER A 114 0.65 -27.13 -4.98
C SER A 114 0.94 -27.16 -3.48
N ILE A 115 2.15 -27.59 -3.08
CA ILE A 115 2.54 -27.76 -1.68
C ILE A 115 3.89 -27.07 -1.47
N LEU A 116 3.96 -26.26 -0.43
CA LEU A 116 5.17 -25.65 0.11
C LEU A 116 5.10 -25.69 1.63
N SER A 117 6.11 -26.28 2.28
CA SER A 117 6.27 -26.17 3.73
C SER A 117 6.82 -24.80 4.12
N GLU A 118 6.71 -24.43 5.40
CA GLU A 118 7.31 -23.20 5.91
C GLU A 118 8.83 -23.17 5.71
N ASN A 119 9.51 -24.32 5.85
CA ASN A 119 10.94 -24.44 5.59
C ASN A 119 11.27 -24.23 4.11
N ASP A 120 10.46 -24.78 3.19
CA ASP A 120 10.64 -24.53 1.76
C ASP A 120 10.49 -23.05 1.43
N ILE A 121 9.51 -22.37 2.04
CA ILE A 121 9.30 -20.92 1.85
C ILE A 121 10.51 -20.14 2.35
N ALA A 122 11.00 -20.44 3.55
CA ALA A 122 12.18 -19.76 4.11
C ALA A 122 13.41 -19.93 3.21
N ASP A 123 13.63 -21.12 2.66
CA ASP A 123 14.72 -21.39 1.73
C ASP A 123 14.53 -20.70 0.37
N LEU A 124 13.29 -20.66 -0.14
CA LEU A 124 12.95 -19.91 -1.34
C LEU A 124 13.16 -18.41 -1.16
N GLU A 125 12.88 -17.86 0.01
CA GLU A 125 13.02 -16.43 0.31
C GLU A 125 14.47 -15.95 0.37
N LYS A 126 15.44 -16.86 0.59
CA LYS A 126 16.87 -16.53 0.58
C LYS A 126 17.26 -15.90 -0.77
N GLY A 127 17.81 -14.69 -0.68
CA GLY A 127 18.22 -13.87 -1.83
C GLY A 127 17.07 -13.21 -2.60
N TYR A 128 15.82 -13.44 -2.20
CA TYR A 128 14.64 -12.79 -2.77
C TYR A 128 14.09 -11.69 -1.86
N VAL A 129 13.75 -12.03 -0.61
CA VAL A 129 13.33 -11.06 0.41
C VAL A 129 14.55 -10.24 0.85
N GLY A 130 14.37 -8.93 1.00
CA GLY A 130 15.45 -7.97 1.27
C GLY A 130 16.16 -7.47 0.02
N LYS A 131 15.87 -8.02 -1.17
CA LYS A 131 16.45 -7.56 -2.43
C LYS A 131 15.91 -6.18 -2.80
N ARG A 132 16.82 -5.23 -3.06
CA ARG A 132 16.50 -3.95 -3.70
C ARG A 132 16.23 -4.12 -5.19
N VAL A 133 15.21 -3.43 -5.68
CA VAL A 133 14.78 -3.42 -7.07
C VAL A 133 14.40 -2.01 -7.49
N LYS A 134 14.74 -1.68 -8.73
CA LYS A 134 14.33 -0.44 -9.38
C LYS A 134 13.38 -0.80 -10.51
N LEU A 135 12.17 -0.26 -10.45
CA LEU A 135 11.04 -0.72 -11.26
C LEU A 135 10.31 0.47 -11.87
N ARG A 136 9.78 0.32 -13.09
CA ARG A 136 8.72 1.21 -13.56
C ARG A 136 7.37 0.59 -13.26
N VAL A 137 6.54 1.39 -12.62
CA VAL A 137 5.23 0.99 -12.10
C VAL A 137 4.19 2.06 -12.39
N TYR A 138 2.91 1.73 -12.26
CA TYR A 138 1.89 2.72 -11.95
C TYR A 138 1.07 2.24 -10.76
N GLU A 139 0.59 3.18 -9.96
CA GLU A 139 -0.29 2.88 -8.82
C GLU A 139 -1.75 2.89 -9.29
N ALA A 140 -2.52 1.89 -8.88
CA ALA A 140 -3.96 1.82 -9.07
C ALA A 140 -4.65 1.63 -7.73
N GLY A 141 -5.98 1.81 -7.68
CA GLY A 141 -6.73 1.57 -6.47
C GLY A 141 -8.15 1.07 -6.71
N LYS A 142 -8.73 0.50 -5.65
CA LYS A 142 -10.10 -0.01 -5.63
C LYS A 142 -10.67 0.08 -4.22
N PHE A 143 -11.98 0.21 -4.10
CA PHE A 143 -12.65 -0.08 -2.84
C PHE A 143 -12.76 -1.58 -2.63
N SER A 144 -12.45 -2.04 -1.42
CA SER A 144 -12.53 -3.45 -1.04
C SER A 144 -12.81 -3.59 0.46
N GLY A 145 -13.24 -4.78 0.89
CA GLY A 145 -13.63 -5.07 2.27
C GLY A 145 -15.13 -5.27 2.43
N ALA A 146 -15.57 -5.44 3.67
CA ALA A 146 -16.96 -5.67 4.05
C ALA A 146 -17.71 -4.32 4.20
N PRO A 147 -18.84 -4.10 3.49
CA PRO A 147 -19.66 -2.91 3.70
C PRO A 147 -20.17 -2.81 5.13
N GLU A 148 -20.22 -1.58 5.64
CA GLU A 148 -20.88 -1.30 6.91
C GLU A 148 -22.37 -1.66 6.78
N ASN A 149 -22.93 -2.33 7.80
CA ASN A 149 -24.34 -2.77 7.89
C ASN A 149 -24.73 -4.09 7.22
N ILE A 150 -23.77 -4.92 6.78
CA ILE A 150 -24.08 -6.30 6.38
C ILE A 150 -23.53 -7.28 7.43
N PRO A 151 -24.38 -8.06 8.12
CA PRO A 151 -23.94 -9.05 9.09
C PRO A 151 -23.38 -10.29 8.36
N ILE A 152 -22.18 -10.16 7.81
CA ILE A 152 -21.43 -11.27 7.22
C ILE A 152 -20.39 -11.79 8.21
N PRO A 153 -20.24 -13.11 8.37
CA PRO A 153 -19.28 -13.73 9.29
C PRO A 153 -17.82 -13.65 8.81
N TRP A 154 -17.47 -12.66 7.97
CA TRP A 154 -16.15 -12.50 7.38
C TRP A 154 -15.23 -11.67 8.29
N GLN A 155 -14.02 -12.19 8.57
CA GLN A 155 -12.98 -11.52 9.35
C GLN A 155 -12.04 -10.65 8.48
N ASP A 156 -12.57 -10.00 7.46
CA ASP A 156 -11.76 -9.11 6.60
C ASP A 156 -11.79 -7.66 7.12
N LYS A 157 -10.95 -6.79 6.56
CA LYS A 157 -10.95 -5.36 6.88
C LYS A 157 -12.31 -4.72 6.50
N GLY A 158 -12.67 -3.64 7.20
CA GLY A 158 -13.81 -2.81 6.82
C GLY A 158 -13.69 -2.27 5.40
N PHE A 159 -14.79 -1.86 4.77
CA PHE A 159 -14.77 -1.34 3.40
C PHE A 159 -13.99 -0.03 3.29
N HIS A 160 -12.86 -0.04 2.58
CA HIS A 160 -12.04 1.16 2.36
C HIS A 160 -11.34 1.13 1.00
N PHE A 161 -10.85 2.28 0.57
CA PHE A 161 -10.03 2.39 -0.61
C PHE A 161 -8.63 1.82 -0.35
N GLN A 162 -8.17 0.94 -1.23
CA GLN A 162 -6.86 0.31 -1.19
C GLN A 162 -6.12 0.56 -2.48
N THR A 163 -4.81 0.69 -2.40
CA THR A 163 -3.94 0.84 -3.59
C THR A 163 -2.98 -0.32 -3.75
N TYR A 164 -2.51 -0.49 -4.99
CA TYR A 164 -1.58 -1.53 -5.40
C TYR A 164 -0.79 -1.07 -6.62
N LEU A 165 0.37 -1.68 -6.83
CA LEU A 165 1.27 -1.37 -7.94
C LEU A 165 1.08 -2.35 -9.09
N PHE A 166 1.04 -1.83 -10.31
CA PHE A 166 1.30 -2.65 -11.50
C PHE A 166 2.72 -2.44 -11.96
N VAL A 167 3.49 -3.52 -11.97
CA VAL A 167 4.88 -3.55 -12.42
C VAL A 167 4.92 -4.00 -13.88
N PHE A 168 5.59 -3.21 -14.72
CA PHE A 168 5.64 -3.49 -16.15
C PHE A 168 7.05 -3.54 -16.75
N GLU A 169 8.04 -2.89 -16.15
CA GLU A 169 9.44 -3.10 -16.54
C GLU A 169 10.40 -2.98 -15.36
N LYS A 170 11.55 -3.65 -15.49
CA LYS A 170 12.72 -3.35 -14.66
C LYS A 170 13.32 -2.06 -15.20
N TYR A 171 13.71 -1.16 -14.30
CA TYR A 171 14.36 0.08 -14.66
C TYR A 171 15.84 -0.03 -14.29
N GLU A 172 16.72 0.16 -15.27
CA GLU A 172 18.18 0.06 -15.08
C GLU A 172 18.79 1.34 -14.47
#